data_AF-A0A1Z5HTE0-F1
#
_entry.id   AF-A0A1Z5HTE0-F1
#
_cell.length_a   1.000
_cell.length_b   1.000
_cell.length_c   1.000
_cell.angle_alpha   90.00
_cell.angle_beta   90.00
_cell.angle_gamma   90.00
#
_symmetry.space_group_name_H-M   'P 1'
#
loop_
_entity.id
_entity.type
_entity.pdbx_description
1 polymer ?
#
loop_
_entity_poly.entity_id
_entity_poly.type
_entity_poly.pdbx_seq_one_letter_code
_entity_poly.pdbx_strand_id
1 'polypeptide(L)' 'MGGPFILAERDLNLPFRGSRNQRIIDMRRSLRQGNAVSAEIA' A
#
# COMPACT_ATOMS: atom_id res chain seq x y z
N MET A 1 -4.80 8.10 -2.77
CA MET A 1 -4.88 7.70 -1.35
C MET A 1 -5.26 6.23 -1.31
N GLY A 2 -4.60 5.39 -0.51
CA GLY A 2 -4.95 3.97 -0.40
C GLY A 2 -6.42 3.83 0.01
N GLY A 3 -7.14 2.90 -0.62
CA GLY A 3 -8.53 2.65 -0.28
C GLY A 3 -8.68 2.07 1.13
N PRO A 4 -9.88 2.16 1.73
CA PRO A 4 -10.17 1.45 2.98
C PRO A 4 -9.99 -0.05 2.79
N PHE A 5 -9.80 -0.82 3.87
CA PHE A 5 -9.77 -2.27 3.76
C PHE A 5 -11.10 -2.80 3.19
N ILE A 6 -11.04 -3.60 2.11
CA ILE A 6 -12.20 -4.27 1.54
C ILE A 6 -12.12 -5.77 1.84
N LEU A 7 -13.13 -6.29 2.55
CA LEU A 7 -13.18 -7.70 2.98
C LEU A 7 -13.23 -8.68 1.80
N ALA A 8 -13.98 -8.34 0.74
CA ALA A 8 -14.04 -9.14 -0.48
C ALA A 8 -12.71 -9.23 -1.25
N GLU A 9 -11.80 -8.31 -0.96
CA GLU A 9 -10.46 -8.25 -1.53
C GLU A 9 -9.36 -8.71 -0.56
N ARG A 10 -9.75 -9.28 0.60
CA ARG A 10 -8.82 -9.77 1.62
C ARG A 10 -7.95 -10.89 1.07
N ASP A 11 -6.64 -10.75 1.23
CA ASP A 11 -5.67 -11.78 0.88
C ASP A 11 -4.45 -11.68 1.81
N LEU A 12 -4.12 -12.78 2.49
CA LEU A 12 -3.03 -12.86 3.46
C LEU A 12 -1.66 -13.11 2.82
N ASN A 13 -1.61 -13.47 1.54
CA ASN A 13 -0.36 -13.66 0.80
C ASN A 13 0.19 -12.34 0.27
N LEU A 14 -0.55 -11.23 0.40
CA LEU A 14 -0.09 -9.94 -0.04
C LEU A 14 0.97 -9.41 0.93
N PRO A 15 2.17 -9.05 0.44
CA PRO A 15 3.19 -8.48 1.29
C PRO A 15 2.72 -7.10 1.79
N PHE A 16 2.82 -6.84 3.08
CA PHE A 16 2.58 -5.53 3.72
C PHE A 16 1.20 -4.91 3.51
N ARG A 17 0.19 -5.69 3.13
CA ARG A 17 -1.21 -5.23 3.00
C ARG A 17 -2.19 -6.38 3.22
N GLY A 18 -3.40 -6.06 3.68
CA GLY A 18 -4.43 -7.06 3.97
C GLY A 18 -5.48 -7.21 2.87
N SER A 19 -5.54 -6.27 1.92
CA SER A 19 -6.52 -6.24 0.84
C SER A 19 -5.92 -5.70 -0.46
N ARG A 20 -6.36 -6.22 -1.61
CA ARG A 20 -5.78 -5.90 -2.93
C ARG A 20 -5.88 -4.41 -3.30
N ASN A 21 -6.92 -3.71 -2.84
CA ASN A 21 -7.12 -2.29 -3.07
C ASN A 21 -6.21 -1.37 -2.23
N GLN A 22 -5.46 -1.92 -1.27
CA GLN A 22 -4.48 -1.17 -0.50
C GLN A 22 -3.17 -1.03 -1.30
N ARG A 23 -2.65 0.20 -1.38
CA ARG A 23 -1.38 0.52 -2.04
C ARG A 23 -0.24 0.49 -1.06
N ILE A 24 0.94 0.11 -1.56
CA ILE A 24 2.19 0.14 -0.80
C ILE A 24 2.95 1.39 -1.20
N ILE A 25 3.55 2.04 -0.20
CA ILE A 25 4.27 3.28 -0.37
C ILE A 25 5.72 3.13 0.06
N ASP A 26 6.61 3.82 -0.64
CA ASP A 26 7.99 3.98 -0.20
C ASP A 26 8.00 5.03 0.92
N MET A 27 8.14 4.56 2.16
CA MET A 27 8.16 5.41 3.35
C MET A 27 9.26 6.48 3.28
N ARG A 28 10.48 6.10 2.87
CA ARG A 28 11.63 7.01 2.84
C ARG A 28 11.41 8.12 1.82
N ARG A 29 10.97 7.77 0.62
CA ARG A 29 10.70 8.74 -0.44
C ARG A 29 9.49 9.62 -0.11
N SER A 30 8.47 9.03 0.50
CA SER A 30 7.26 9.77 0.89
C SER A 30 7.55 10.84 1.94
N LEU A 31 8.32 10.50 2.98
CA LEU A 31 8.70 11.46 4.02
C LEU A 31 9.53 12.63 3.46
N ARG A 32 10.45 12.37 2.53
CA ARG A 32 11.24 13.43 1.89
C ARG A 32 10.41 14.37 1.03
N GLN A 33 9.39 13.86 0.35
CA GLN A 33 8.57 14.64 -0.59
C GLN A 33 7.33 15.26 0.08
N GLY A 34 7.00 14.87 1.31
CA GLY A 34 5.81 15.33 2.01
C GLY A 34 4.50 14.79 1.42
N ASN A 35 4.57 13.77 0.56
CA ASN A 35 3.41 13.12 -0.05
C ASN A 35 3.65 11.62 -0.24
N ALA A 36 2.58 10.84 -0.38
CA ALA A 36 2.67 9.40 -0.54
C ALA A 36 3.22 9.02 -1.93
N VAL A 37 4.30 8.23 -1.95
CA VAL A 37 4.96 7.74 -3.17
C VAL A 37 4.79 6.23 -3.25
N SER A 38 4.29 5.72 -4.37
CA SER A 38 4.08 4.27 -4.53
C SER A 38 5.38 3.51 -4.60
N ALA A 39 5.40 2.34 -3.94
CA ALA A 39 6.47 1.37 -4.08
C ALA A 39 6.10 0.32 -5.12
N GLU A 40 7.09 -0.15 -5.87
CA GLU A 40 7.01 -1.41 -6.59
C GLU A 40 7.50 -2.52 -5.68
N ILE A 41 6.84 -3.67 -5.76
CA ILE A 41 7.18 -4.86 -4.99
C ILE A 41 7.44 -5.93 -6.04
N ALA A 42 8.64 -6.50 -6.01
CA ALA A 42 9.02 -7.62 -6.86
C ALA A 42 8.27 -8.90 -6.46
#